data_AF-A0A397TTW1-F1
#
_entry.id   AF-A0A397TTW1-F1
#
_cell.length_a   1.000
_cell.length_b   1.000
_cell.length_c   1.000
_cell.angle_alpha   90.00
_cell.angle_beta   90.00
_cell.angle_gamma   90.00
#
_symmetry.space_group_name_H-M   'P 1'
#
loop_
_entity.id
_entity.type
_entity.pdbx_description
1 polymer ?
#
loop_
_entity_poly.entity_id
_entity_poly.type
_entity_poly.pdbx_seq_one_letter_code
_entity_poly.pdbx_strand_id
1 'polypeptide(L)'
;MPPETFIYDSHDQSEFSDKNSYLVSNINDANLNEEKIPIPVVFVEGFMGPGKPSYWGALQSLFSSSNDIRNNNTNEDKNGWKPCHKIRPCIFVTPGCGSSLHDRAVEIFYQIKGGRVDYGEEHARQYGHSRYGREYPGLYTEWSVSKPLHFLGHSLGGVTIWKLQQLLASDFFPSQFEPHPDMVRSLTSVSSPFKGIII
;
A
#
# COMPACT_ATOMS: atom_id res chain seq x y z
N MET A 1 54.56 -1.41 6.66
CA MET A 1 54.09 -2.79 6.38
C MET A 1 52.94 -2.71 5.41
N PRO A 2 52.97 -3.42 4.27
CA PRO A 2 51.78 -3.58 3.43
C PRO A 2 50.82 -4.62 4.07
N PRO A 3 49.50 -4.54 3.78
CA PRO A 3 48.53 -5.54 4.26
C PRO A 3 48.63 -6.86 3.46
N GLU A 4 48.42 -7.97 4.16
CA GLU A 4 48.51 -9.35 3.68
C GLU A 4 47.46 -9.70 2.61
N THR A 5 47.86 -10.49 1.62
CA THR A 5 47.01 -11.10 0.60
C THR A 5 46.36 -12.38 1.12
N PHE A 6 45.03 -12.41 1.23
CA PHE A 6 44.27 -13.63 1.46
C PHE A 6 44.02 -14.38 0.14
N ILE A 7 44.45 -15.64 0.08
CA ILE A 7 44.19 -16.61 -1.00
C ILE A 7 42.80 -17.22 -0.77
N TYR A 8 41.93 -17.21 -1.79
CA TYR A 8 40.62 -17.87 -1.75
C TYR A 8 40.75 -19.31 -2.26
N ASP A 9 40.34 -20.29 -1.46
CA ASP A 9 40.35 -21.71 -1.79
C ASP A 9 39.15 -22.05 -2.69
N SER A 10 39.35 -22.91 -3.71
CA SER A 10 38.44 -23.09 -4.85
C SER A 10 37.68 -24.43 -4.84
N HIS A 11 37.31 -24.89 -3.65
CA HIS A 11 36.57 -26.14 -3.47
C HIS A 11 35.18 -25.90 -2.87
N ASP A 12 34.29 -25.23 -3.63
CA ASP A 12 32.85 -25.27 -3.35
C ASP A 12 31.98 -24.91 -4.57
N GLN A 13 32.14 -25.62 -5.69
CA GLN A 13 31.35 -25.38 -6.92
C GLN A 13 30.40 -26.53 -7.30
N SER A 14 30.40 -27.67 -6.60
CA SER A 14 29.52 -28.78 -6.94
C SER A 14 28.13 -28.71 -6.30
N GLU A 15 27.95 -27.96 -5.19
CA GLU A 15 26.66 -27.87 -4.49
C GLU A 15 25.73 -26.75 -5.02
N PHE A 16 26.23 -25.88 -5.89
CA PHE A 16 25.50 -24.74 -6.45
C PHE A 16 24.72 -25.08 -7.73
N SER A 17 25.07 -26.18 -8.40
CA SER A 17 24.46 -26.62 -9.66
C SER A 17 23.07 -27.24 -9.47
N ASP A 18 22.88 -28.05 -8.41
CA ASP A 18 21.66 -28.84 -8.24
C ASP A 18 20.48 -28.02 -7.70
N LYS A 19 20.72 -26.96 -6.92
CA LYS A 19 19.63 -26.06 -6.47
C LYS A 19 19.05 -25.23 -7.61
N ASN A 20 19.85 -24.93 -8.63
CA ASN A 20 19.39 -24.23 -9.81
C ASN A 20 18.53 -25.12 -10.72
N SER A 21 18.72 -26.44 -10.76
CA SER A 21 17.84 -27.30 -11.58
C SER A 21 16.41 -27.37 -11.02
N TYR A 22 16.24 -27.34 -9.68
CA TYR A 22 14.92 -27.27 -9.04
C TYR A 22 14.25 -25.89 -9.17
N LEU A 23 15.04 -24.81 -9.20
CA LEU A 23 14.52 -23.46 -9.46
C LEU A 23 14.16 -23.26 -10.94
N VAL A 24 14.91 -23.84 -11.87
CA VAL A 24 14.72 -23.69 -13.32
C VAL A 24 13.57 -24.57 -13.83
N SER A 25 13.28 -25.72 -13.21
CA SER A 25 12.14 -26.57 -13.60
C SER A 25 10.78 -25.99 -13.22
N ASN A 26 10.71 -25.07 -12.25
CA ASN A 26 9.46 -24.43 -11.81
C ASN A 26 9.12 -23.14 -12.58
N ILE A 27 9.96 -22.73 -13.54
CA ILE A 27 9.73 -21.50 -14.32
C ILE A 27 8.92 -21.77 -15.60
N ASN A 28 8.77 -23.04 -16.03
CA ASN A 28 8.31 -23.31 -17.39
C ASN A 28 6.86 -23.74 -17.60
N ASP A 29 6.03 -24.10 -16.60
CA ASP A 29 4.67 -24.58 -16.92
C ASP A 29 3.60 -24.28 -15.86
N ALA A 30 3.30 -23.00 -15.61
CA ALA A 30 1.98 -22.60 -15.08
C ALA A 30 1.63 -21.14 -15.41
N ASN A 31 0.76 -20.98 -16.43
CA ASN A 31 -0.09 -19.81 -16.71
C ASN A 31 0.58 -18.48 -17.12
N LEU A 32 1.09 -18.44 -18.35
CA LEU A 32 1.28 -17.18 -19.10
C LEU A 32 -0.03 -16.54 -19.61
N ASN A 33 -1.19 -17.02 -19.16
CA ASN A 33 -2.51 -16.56 -19.62
C ASN A 33 -3.43 -16.05 -18.48
N GLU A 34 -2.91 -15.81 -17.27
CA GLU A 34 -3.64 -15.00 -16.29
C GLU A 34 -3.20 -13.54 -16.41
N GLU A 35 -4.10 -12.72 -16.91
CA GLU A 35 -3.93 -11.30 -16.99
C GLU A 35 -3.79 -10.67 -15.57
N LYS A 36 -2.57 -10.64 -15.01
CA LYS A 36 -2.30 -10.07 -13.67
C LYS A 36 -2.83 -8.64 -13.53
N ILE A 37 -3.76 -8.42 -12.60
CA ILE A 37 -4.31 -7.10 -12.25
C ILE A 37 -3.21 -6.32 -11.50
N PRO A 38 -2.96 -5.04 -11.85
CA PRO A 38 -1.99 -4.22 -11.13
C PRO A 38 -2.40 -3.98 -9.67
N ILE A 39 -1.42 -3.92 -8.77
CA ILE A 39 -1.63 -3.67 -7.34
C ILE A 39 -2.35 -2.32 -7.14
N PRO A 40 -3.45 -2.24 -6.38
CA PRO A 40 -4.17 -0.98 -6.17
C PRO A 40 -3.33 0.10 -5.46
N VAL A 41 -3.71 1.37 -5.66
CA VAL A 41 -3.17 2.52 -4.93
C VAL A 41 -4.22 3.10 -3.99
N VAL A 42 -3.85 3.28 -2.73
CA VAL A 42 -4.64 3.93 -1.70
C VAL A 42 -4.22 5.39 -1.56
N PHE A 43 -5.17 6.30 -1.67
CA PHE A 43 -4.98 7.73 -1.50
C PHE A 43 -5.38 8.16 -0.09
N VAL A 44 -4.43 8.75 0.64
CA VAL A 44 -4.60 9.17 2.03
C VAL A 44 -4.49 10.69 2.14
N GLU A 45 -5.60 11.34 2.46
CA GLU A 45 -5.67 12.80 2.62
C GLU A 45 -4.90 13.31 3.85
N GLY A 46 -4.58 14.60 3.86
CA GLY A 46 -3.84 15.26 4.93
C GLY A 46 -4.71 15.82 6.06
N PHE A 47 -4.18 16.83 6.74
CA PHE A 47 -4.90 17.62 7.75
C PHE A 47 -5.99 18.48 7.07
N MET A 48 -7.18 18.55 7.67
CA MET A 48 -8.33 19.31 7.13
C MET A 48 -8.72 18.96 5.68
N GLY A 49 -8.41 17.73 5.24
CA GLY A 49 -8.85 17.22 3.94
C GLY A 49 -10.38 17.24 3.84
N PRO A 50 -10.95 17.62 2.68
CA PRO A 50 -12.40 17.79 2.51
C PRO A 50 -13.16 16.45 2.45
N GLY A 51 -12.46 15.30 2.47
CA GLY A 51 -13.07 13.98 2.47
C GLY A 51 -13.81 13.64 1.17
N LYS A 52 -13.40 14.25 0.05
CA LYS A 52 -14.03 14.06 -1.27
C LYS A 52 -12.98 13.63 -2.29
N PRO A 53 -13.23 12.57 -3.09
CA PRO A 53 -12.30 12.14 -4.13
C PRO A 53 -11.85 13.26 -5.08
N SER A 54 -12.73 14.23 -5.37
CA SER A 54 -12.44 15.42 -6.19
C SER A 54 -11.32 16.30 -5.65
N TYR A 55 -10.94 16.19 -4.37
CA TYR A 55 -9.77 16.87 -3.80
C TYR A 55 -8.46 16.46 -4.48
N TRP A 56 -8.40 15.22 -4.97
CA TRP A 56 -7.27 14.72 -5.73
C TRP A 56 -7.23 15.29 -7.16
N GLY A 57 -8.27 16.02 -7.60
CA GLY A 57 -8.27 16.86 -8.79
C GLY A 57 -7.65 16.21 -10.03
N ALA A 58 -6.56 16.81 -10.52
CA ALA A 58 -5.82 16.32 -11.68
C ALA A 58 -5.26 14.90 -11.48
N LEU A 59 -4.87 14.50 -10.26
CA LEU A 59 -4.43 13.14 -9.99
C LEU A 59 -5.59 12.15 -10.17
N GLN A 60 -6.78 12.47 -9.66
CA GLN A 60 -7.96 11.64 -9.92
C GLN A 60 -8.21 11.52 -11.43
N SER A 61 -8.13 12.63 -12.17
CA SER A 61 -8.30 12.60 -13.64
C SER A 61 -7.20 11.81 -14.35
N LEU A 62 -5.95 11.81 -13.90
CA LEU A 62 -4.89 10.98 -14.50
C LEU A 62 -5.13 9.48 -14.28
N PHE A 63 -5.55 9.10 -13.08
CA PHE A 63 -5.87 7.71 -12.74
C PHE A 63 -7.23 7.25 -13.30
N SER A 64 -8.19 8.16 -13.47
CA SER A 64 -9.52 7.91 -14.05
C SER A 64 -9.56 8.06 -15.57
N SER A 65 -8.75 8.92 -16.20
CA SER A 65 -8.62 9.00 -17.68
C SER A 65 -8.01 7.72 -18.24
N SER A 66 -7.23 7.00 -17.43
CA SER A 66 -6.87 5.63 -17.75
C SER A 66 -8.13 4.75 -17.89
N ASN A 67 -9.18 4.93 -17.07
CA ASN A 67 -10.45 4.20 -17.17
C ASN A 67 -11.31 4.59 -18.39
N ASP A 68 -11.34 5.88 -18.78
CA ASP A 68 -12.17 6.34 -19.92
C ASP A 68 -11.66 5.88 -21.29
N ILE A 69 -10.37 5.62 -21.44
CA ILE A 69 -9.81 4.97 -22.65
C ILE A 69 -10.49 3.61 -22.90
N ARG A 70 -10.98 2.93 -21.86
CA ARG A 70 -11.63 1.61 -21.97
C ARG A 70 -13.03 1.66 -22.58
N ASN A 71 -13.77 2.77 -22.44
CA ASN A 71 -15.15 2.86 -22.95
C ASN A 71 -15.25 3.42 -24.37
N ASN A 72 -14.19 4.07 -24.89
CA ASN A 72 -14.21 4.72 -26.21
C ASN A 72 -13.42 3.98 -27.30
N ASN A 73 -12.84 2.81 -27.02
CA ASN A 73 -12.19 1.98 -28.04
C ASN A 73 -13.20 1.12 -28.84
N THR A 74 -14.11 1.77 -29.54
CA THR A 74 -14.67 1.27 -30.81
C THR A 74 -14.09 1.98 -32.03
N ASN A 75 -13.14 2.91 -31.87
CA ASN A 75 -12.42 3.49 -32.99
C ASN A 75 -10.93 3.26 -32.83
N GLU A 76 -10.41 2.32 -33.62
CA GLU A 76 -8.99 2.23 -33.95
C GLU A 76 -8.52 3.61 -34.43
N ASP A 77 -7.65 4.24 -33.66
CA ASP A 77 -6.87 5.35 -34.10
C ASP A 77 -6.04 4.91 -35.33
N LYS A 78 -6.11 5.69 -36.41
CA LYS A 78 -5.50 5.42 -37.74
C LYS A 78 -3.97 5.21 -37.72
N ASN A 79 -3.34 5.32 -36.55
CA ASN A 79 -1.90 5.18 -36.34
C ASN A 79 -1.53 3.90 -35.57
N GLY A 80 -2.50 3.05 -35.22
CA GLY A 80 -2.24 1.74 -34.62
C GLY A 80 -1.69 1.76 -33.19
N TRP A 81 -1.85 2.88 -32.45
CA TRP A 81 -1.41 2.94 -31.06
C TRP A 81 -2.49 2.31 -30.18
N LYS A 82 -2.25 1.08 -29.71
CA LYS A 82 -3.08 0.48 -28.66
C LYS A 82 -2.54 0.88 -27.28
N PRO A 83 -3.27 1.64 -26.44
CA PRO A 83 -2.85 1.88 -25.07
C PRO A 83 -2.85 0.55 -24.30
N CYS A 84 -1.65 0.01 -24.04
CA CYS A 84 -1.43 -1.33 -23.48
C CYS A 84 -1.33 -1.39 -21.95
N HIS A 85 -1.68 -0.31 -21.24
CA HIS A 85 -1.51 -0.25 -19.79
C HIS A 85 -2.83 -0.57 -19.09
N LYS A 86 -2.88 -1.71 -18.38
CA LYS A 86 -4.01 -2.03 -17.50
C LYS A 86 -4.18 -0.94 -16.46
N ILE A 87 -5.43 -0.53 -16.25
CA ILE A 87 -5.74 0.54 -15.31
C ILE A 87 -5.56 0.04 -13.88
N ARG A 88 -4.87 0.85 -13.07
CA ARG A 88 -4.63 0.55 -11.68
C ARG A 88 -5.85 0.92 -10.82
N PRO A 89 -6.41 -0.01 -10.02
CA PRO A 89 -7.49 0.33 -9.10
C PRO A 89 -7.04 1.38 -8.09
N CYS A 90 -7.91 2.35 -7.81
CA CYS A 90 -7.65 3.43 -6.85
C CYS A 90 -8.66 3.35 -5.70
N ILE A 91 -8.16 3.42 -4.47
CA ILE A 91 -8.94 3.39 -3.23
C ILE A 91 -8.75 4.74 -2.56
N PHE A 92 -9.85 5.39 -2.18
CA PHE A 92 -9.82 6.67 -1.49
C PHE A 92 -10.29 6.49 -0.06
N VAL A 93 -9.46 6.86 0.92
CA VAL A 93 -9.79 6.76 2.36
C VAL A 93 -9.87 8.15 2.98
N THR A 94 -10.78 8.31 3.95
CA THR A 94 -11.10 9.60 4.59
C THR A 94 -11.03 9.47 6.12
N PRO A 95 -9.82 9.33 6.69
CA PRO A 95 -9.64 9.36 8.14
C PRO A 95 -9.97 10.74 8.71
N GLY A 96 -10.11 10.83 10.03
CA GLY A 96 -10.45 12.05 10.75
C GLY A 96 -9.54 13.22 10.36
N CYS A 97 -10.16 14.33 9.96
CA CYS A 97 -9.46 15.48 9.37
C CYS A 97 -8.55 16.22 10.37
N GLY A 98 -8.80 16.08 11.68
CA GLY A 98 -7.99 16.62 12.76
C GLY A 98 -7.63 15.61 13.85
N SER A 99 -7.80 14.31 13.58
CA SER A 99 -7.47 13.26 14.55
C SER A 99 -5.97 13.00 14.63
N SER A 100 -5.53 12.29 15.67
CA SER A 100 -4.12 11.94 15.87
C SER A 100 -3.59 11.03 14.74
N LEU A 101 -2.27 10.93 14.57
CA LEU A 101 -1.66 9.98 13.63
C LEU A 101 -2.06 8.53 13.94
N HIS A 102 -2.19 8.20 15.22
CA HIS A 102 -2.64 6.88 15.69
C HIS A 102 -4.06 6.62 15.23
N ASP A 103 -5.01 7.47 15.60
CA ASP A 103 -6.43 7.29 15.27
C ASP A 103 -6.65 7.21 13.77
N ARG A 104 -6.00 8.11 13.01
CA ARG A 104 -6.09 8.12 11.56
C ARG A 104 -5.55 6.83 10.95
N ALA A 105 -4.44 6.28 11.47
CA ALA A 105 -3.90 5.01 11.00
C ALA A 105 -4.85 3.84 11.27
N VAL A 106 -5.44 3.78 12.47
CA VAL A 106 -6.44 2.76 12.82
C VAL A 106 -7.68 2.88 11.93
N GLU A 107 -8.19 4.10 11.71
CA GLU A 107 -9.34 4.33 10.84
C GLU A 107 -9.08 3.94 9.39
N ILE A 108 -7.87 4.19 8.86
CA ILE A 108 -7.50 3.73 7.51
C ILE A 108 -7.50 2.22 7.44
N PHE A 109 -6.94 1.54 8.45
CA PHE A 109 -6.92 0.08 8.48
C PHE A 109 -8.33 -0.49 8.36
N TYR A 110 -9.28 -0.04 9.20
CA TYR A 110 -10.65 -0.53 9.18
C TYR A 110 -11.46 -0.06 7.95
N GLN A 111 -11.17 1.12 7.38
CA GLN A 111 -11.76 1.51 6.10
C GLN A 111 -11.41 0.54 4.97
N ILE A 112 -10.17 0.06 4.94
CA ILE A 112 -9.70 -0.88 3.91
C ILE A 112 -10.15 -2.30 4.23
N LYS A 113 -9.83 -2.80 5.43
CA LYS A 113 -10.03 -4.19 5.82
C LYS A 113 -11.48 -4.52 6.18
N GLY A 114 -12.23 -3.52 6.65
CA GLY A 114 -13.59 -3.67 7.18
C GLY A 114 -13.63 -3.96 8.67
N GLY A 115 -14.80 -3.75 9.27
CA GLY A 115 -15.07 -3.96 10.70
C GLY A 115 -15.21 -2.66 11.49
N ARG A 116 -15.39 -2.81 12.80
CA ARG A 116 -15.52 -1.70 13.75
C ARG A 116 -14.15 -1.21 14.18
N VAL A 117 -13.91 0.09 14.05
CA VAL A 117 -12.68 0.75 14.52
C VAL A 117 -12.49 0.48 16.01
N ASP A 118 -11.34 -0.06 16.38
CA ASP A 118 -10.85 -0.20 17.75
C ASP A 118 -9.53 0.57 17.88
N TYR A 119 -9.57 1.73 18.53
CA TYR A 119 -8.41 2.59 18.76
C TYR A 119 -7.42 2.00 19.80
N GLY A 120 -7.80 0.91 20.47
CA GLY A 120 -7.04 0.28 21.54
C GLY A 120 -7.46 0.82 22.91
N GLU A 121 -7.67 -0.09 23.86
CA GLU A 121 -8.13 0.24 25.22
C GLU A 121 -7.17 1.17 25.95
N GLU A 122 -5.88 0.87 25.93
CA GLU A 122 -4.88 1.67 26.63
C GLU A 122 -4.73 3.06 26.01
N HIS A 123 -4.75 3.16 24.67
CA HIS A 123 -4.69 4.44 23.97
C HIS A 123 -5.90 5.33 24.32
N ALA A 124 -7.09 4.76 24.21
CA ALA A 124 -8.35 5.44 24.51
C ALA A 124 -8.40 5.92 25.97
N ARG A 125 -7.94 5.09 26.91
CA ARG A 125 -7.82 5.43 28.34
C ARG A 125 -6.82 6.54 28.59
N GLN A 126 -5.65 6.48 27.94
CA GLN A 126 -4.57 7.45 28.11
C GLN A 126 -4.96 8.85 27.57
N TYR A 127 -5.62 8.91 26.41
CA TYR A 127 -5.95 10.18 25.74
C TYR A 127 -7.39 10.64 25.95
N GLY A 128 -8.20 9.88 26.72
CA GLY A 128 -9.52 10.30 27.17
C GLY A 128 -10.57 10.34 26.06
N HIS A 129 -10.58 9.36 25.15
CA HIS A 129 -11.60 9.24 24.11
C HIS A 129 -12.19 7.82 24.05
N SER A 130 -13.23 7.64 23.22
CA SER A 130 -13.87 6.32 23.06
C SER A 130 -12.91 5.33 22.41
N ARG A 131 -12.87 4.10 22.93
CA ARG A 131 -12.11 2.98 22.34
C ARG A 131 -12.61 2.60 20.96
N TYR A 132 -13.93 2.61 20.76
CA TYR A 132 -14.54 2.18 19.51
C TYR A 132 -15.03 3.36 18.68
N GLY A 133 -14.74 3.31 17.38
CA GLY A 133 -15.17 4.30 16.40
C GLY A 133 -16.27 3.77 15.47
N ARG A 134 -16.25 4.28 14.24
CA ARG A 134 -17.17 3.91 13.14
C ARG A 134 -16.97 2.45 12.71
N GLU A 135 -18.01 1.89 12.12
CA GLU A 135 -17.96 0.59 11.44
C GLU A 135 -17.89 0.77 9.93
N TYR A 136 -17.02 0.00 9.28
CA TYR A 136 -16.77 0.10 7.84
C TYR A 136 -17.01 -1.24 7.14
N PRO A 137 -17.56 -1.23 5.92
CA PRO A 137 -17.78 -2.45 5.14
C PRO A 137 -16.47 -3.08 4.60
N GLY A 138 -15.39 -2.29 4.53
CA GLY A 138 -14.10 -2.68 3.94
C GLY A 138 -14.05 -2.40 2.44
N LEU A 139 -13.12 -1.56 2.01
CA LEU A 139 -12.90 -1.20 0.61
C LEU A 139 -12.08 -2.25 -0.16
N TYR A 140 -11.27 -3.05 0.56
CA TYR A 140 -10.42 -4.11 0.00
C TYR A 140 -10.15 -5.18 1.08
N THR A 141 -11.14 -6.03 1.32
CA THR A 141 -11.13 -6.98 2.47
C THR A 141 -10.06 -8.07 2.32
N GLU A 142 -9.64 -8.37 1.09
CA GLU A 142 -8.54 -9.30 0.79
C GLU A 142 -7.14 -8.71 1.01
N TRP A 143 -7.01 -7.47 1.51
CA TRP A 143 -5.73 -6.83 1.82
C TRP A 143 -4.88 -7.72 2.74
N SER A 144 -3.70 -8.13 2.26
CA SER A 144 -2.81 -9.08 2.94
C SER A 144 -1.39 -8.97 2.37
N VAL A 145 -0.42 -9.72 2.91
CA VAL A 145 0.94 -9.79 2.35
C VAL A 145 0.94 -10.29 0.90
N SER A 146 0.04 -11.22 0.56
CA SER A 146 -0.11 -11.74 -0.80
C SER A 146 -0.79 -10.76 -1.76
N LYS A 147 -1.59 -9.82 -1.22
CA LYS A 147 -2.30 -8.77 -1.95
C LYS A 147 -2.01 -7.42 -1.31
N PRO A 148 -0.75 -6.94 -1.38
CA PRO A 148 -0.34 -5.73 -0.70
C PRO A 148 -0.87 -4.51 -1.47
N LEU A 149 -0.78 -3.32 -0.88
CA LEU A 149 -1.28 -2.08 -1.49
C LEU A 149 -0.16 -1.04 -1.60
N HIS A 150 -0.18 -0.24 -2.67
CA HIS A 150 0.61 0.97 -2.73
C HIS A 150 -0.15 2.09 -2.01
N PHE A 151 0.55 2.93 -1.27
CA PHE A 151 -0.05 4.06 -0.58
C PHE A 151 0.55 5.38 -1.08
N LEU A 152 -0.32 6.34 -1.36
CA LEU A 152 0.04 7.72 -1.68
C LEU A 152 -0.57 8.64 -0.62
N GLY A 153 0.28 9.29 0.16
CA GLY A 153 -0.14 10.22 1.21
C GLY A 153 0.19 11.66 0.87
N HIS A 154 -0.81 12.54 0.95
CA HIS A 154 -0.60 13.99 0.85
C HIS A 154 -0.51 14.60 2.26
N SER A 155 0.46 15.50 2.49
CA SER A 155 0.60 16.23 3.76
C SER A 155 0.63 15.25 4.96
N LEU A 156 -0.21 15.44 5.98
CA LEU A 156 -0.31 14.54 7.14
C LEU A 156 -0.59 13.07 6.77
N GLY A 157 -1.16 12.82 5.58
CA GLY A 157 -1.43 11.48 5.07
C GLY A 157 -0.19 10.62 4.94
N GLY A 158 0.94 11.17 4.47
CA GLY A 158 2.20 10.41 4.35
C GLY A 158 2.74 9.95 5.70
N VAL A 159 2.71 10.83 6.70
CA VAL A 159 3.13 10.48 8.08
C VAL A 159 2.14 9.49 8.71
N THR A 160 0.85 9.61 8.38
CA THR A 160 -0.18 8.66 8.81
C THR A 160 0.07 7.26 8.25
N ILE A 161 0.45 7.12 6.97
CA ILE A 161 0.76 5.81 6.36
C ILE A 161 1.99 5.19 7.04
N TRP A 162 3.00 5.98 7.39
CA TRP A 162 4.13 5.45 8.16
C TRP A 162 3.64 4.93 9.53
N LYS A 163 2.82 5.69 10.25
CA LYS A 163 2.25 5.21 11.52
C LYS A 163 1.44 3.91 11.34
N LEU A 164 0.66 3.80 10.27
CA LEU A 164 -0.05 2.57 9.91
C LEU A 164 0.91 1.38 9.73
N GLN A 165 2.00 1.56 8.98
CA GLN A 165 2.98 0.49 8.78
C GLN A 165 3.66 0.08 10.09
N GLN A 166 3.92 1.02 11.01
CA GLN A 166 4.44 0.70 12.35
C GLN A 166 3.43 -0.13 13.16
N LEU A 167 2.14 0.23 13.12
CA LEU A 167 1.11 -0.52 13.82
C LEU A 167 0.96 -1.94 13.23
N LEU A 168 1.06 -2.09 11.90
CA LEU A 168 1.06 -3.40 11.24
C LEU A 168 2.28 -4.28 11.58
N ALA A 169 3.40 -3.68 12.00
CA ALA A 169 4.59 -4.39 12.46
C ALA A 169 4.56 -4.72 13.96
N SER A 170 3.49 -4.37 14.66
CA SER A 170 3.28 -4.62 16.08
C SER A 170 2.06 -5.52 16.30
N ASP A 171 1.87 -5.98 17.53
CA ASP A 171 0.70 -6.76 17.93
C ASP A 171 -0.54 -5.90 18.20
N PHE A 172 -0.63 -4.70 17.59
CA PHE A 172 -1.74 -3.78 17.84
C PHE A 172 -3.06 -4.24 17.22
N PHE A 173 -3.02 -4.67 15.95
CA PHE A 173 -4.23 -5.12 15.27
C PHE A 173 -4.58 -6.57 15.64
N PRO A 174 -5.87 -6.94 15.63
CA PRO A 174 -6.28 -8.30 15.95
C PRO A 174 -5.63 -9.35 15.04
N SER A 175 -5.14 -10.44 15.62
CA SER A 175 -4.36 -11.47 14.91
C SER A 175 -5.13 -12.16 13.78
N GLN A 176 -6.47 -12.21 13.83
CA GLN A 176 -7.30 -12.77 12.75
C GLN A 176 -7.17 -12.02 11.42
N PHE A 177 -6.66 -10.79 11.43
CA PHE A 177 -6.40 -10.04 10.21
C PHE A 177 -5.01 -10.31 9.62
N GLU A 178 -4.17 -11.09 10.31
CA GLU A 178 -2.79 -11.38 9.94
C GLU A 178 -1.99 -10.10 9.59
N PRO A 179 -1.96 -9.09 10.49
CA PRO A 179 -1.29 -7.82 10.21
C PRO A 179 0.22 -8.02 9.99
N HIS A 180 0.75 -7.41 8.93
CA HIS A 180 2.18 -7.45 8.62
C HIS A 180 2.61 -6.18 7.87
N PRO A 181 3.82 -5.63 8.09
CA PRO A 181 4.26 -4.39 7.44
C PRO A 181 4.34 -4.50 5.91
N ASP A 182 4.56 -5.70 5.36
CA ASP A 182 4.62 -5.96 3.91
C ASP A 182 3.24 -5.88 3.22
N MET A 183 2.15 -5.76 3.99
CA MET A 183 0.84 -5.38 3.44
C MET A 183 0.90 -3.98 2.78
N VAL A 184 1.86 -3.14 3.16
CA VAL A 184 2.19 -1.87 2.51
C VAL A 184 3.32 -2.12 1.51
N ARG A 185 2.98 -2.25 0.22
CA ARG A 185 3.97 -2.49 -0.85
C ARG A 185 4.90 -1.30 -1.08
N SER A 186 4.35 -0.10 -1.01
CA SER A 186 5.13 1.15 -1.06
C SER A 186 4.40 2.28 -0.36
N LEU A 187 5.18 3.24 0.11
CA LEU A 187 4.71 4.52 0.63
C LEU A 187 5.30 5.63 -0.25
N THR A 188 4.43 6.40 -0.90
CA THR A 188 4.80 7.62 -1.61
C THR A 188 4.16 8.80 -0.89
N SER A 189 4.98 9.76 -0.47
CA SER A 189 4.52 10.96 0.23
C SER A 189 4.68 12.20 -0.63
N VAL A 190 3.69 13.08 -0.62
CA VAL A 190 3.75 14.39 -1.26
C VAL A 190 3.54 15.46 -0.20
N SER A 191 4.54 16.33 -0.02
CA SER A 191 4.51 17.44 0.94
C SER A 191 4.24 17.02 2.40
N SER A 192 4.70 15.84 2.81
CA SER A 192 4.46 15.31 4.16
C SER A 192 5.48 15.80 5.19
N PRO A 193 5.03 16.33 6.34
CA PRO A 193 5.92 16.89 7.37
C PRO A 193 6.50 15.80 8.29
N PHE A 194 7.34 14.92 7.76
CA PHE A 194 7.94 13.82 8.56
C PHE A 194 8.77 14.30 9.75
N LYS A 195 9.29 15.53 9.70
CA LYS A 195 10.03 16.17 10.79
C LYS A 195 9.24 17.30 11.46
N GLY A 196 7.91 17.28 11.32
CA GLY A 196 7.05 18.38 11.72
C GLY A 196 7.15 19.58 10.77
N ILE A 197 6.45 20.65 11.13
CA ILE A 197 6.44 21.92 10.43
C ILE A 197 6.42 23.05 11.47
N ILE A 198 7.18 24.12 11.23
CA ILE A 198 7.13 25.34 12.03
C ILE A 198 6.11 26.25 11.33
N ILE A 199 4.92 26.38 11.88
CA ILE A 199 3.83 27.25 11.39
C ILE A 199 3.32 28.10 12.52
#